data_AF-A0A8X8WQ69-F1
#
_entry.id   AF-A0A8X8WQ69-F1
#
_cell.length_a   1.000
_cell.length_b   1.000
_cell.length_c   1.000
_cell.angle_alpha   90.00
_cell.angle_beta   90.00
_cell.angle_gamma   90.00
#
_symmetry.space_group_name_H-M   'P 1'
#
loop_
_entity.id
_entity.type
_entity.pdbx_description
1 polymer ?
#
loop_
_entity_poly.entity_id
_entity_poly.type
_entity_poly.pdbx_seq_one_letter_code
_entity_poly.pdbx_strand_id
1 'polypeptide(L)'
;MGKNEFLTPKAIANRIKAKGLQKLRWYCQMCQKQCRDENGFKCHCMSESHQRQMQVFGQNPTRIISGYSEEFESMFLEHMKRSHRFSRIAATVVYNEYISDRNHVHMNSTKWTTLTEFIKYLGKAGKLKVEETPKGWFITYIDNDSDSVQGEDEE
;
A
#
# COMPACT_ATOMS: atom_id res chain seq x y z
N MET A 1 -21.08 12.85 29.20
CA MET A 1 -20.43 12.32 27.98
C MET A 1 -20.31 10.80 28.15
N GLY A 2 -21.10 10.02 27.42
CA GLY A 2 -21.22 8.58 27.62
C GLY A 2 -20.04 7.79 27.04
N LYS A 3 -19.52 6.84 27.81
CA LYS A 3 -18.41 5.95 27.46
C LYS A 3 -18.73 5.20 26.16
N ASN A 4 -17.87 5.32 25.15
CA ASN A 4 -17.98 4.56 23.90
C ASN A 4 -17.58 3.09 24.16
N GLU A 5 -18.49 2.31 24.75
CA GLU A 5 -18.28 0.89 24.96
C GLU A 5 -18.29 0.13 23.63
N PHE A 6 -17.41 -0.88 23.54
CA PHE A 6 -17.08 -1.63 22.33
C PHE A 6 -18.30 -2.32 21.67
N LEU A 7 -19.39 -2.54 22.42
CA LEU A 7 -20.59 -3.25 22.00
C LEU A 7 -21.83 -2.36 21.85
N THR A 8 -21.69 -1.04 21.96
CA THR A 8 -22.84 -0.15 21.73
C THR A 8 -23.36 -0.29 20.29
N PRO A 9 -24.68 -0.12 20.06
CA PRO A 9 -25.25 -0.12 18.70
C PRO A 9 -24.54 0.88 17.78
N LYS A 10 -24.07 2.02 18.33
CA LYS A 10 -23.25 3.00 17.60
C LYS A 10 -21.87 2.48 17.23
N ALA A 11 -21.15 1.81 18.13
CA ALA A 11 -19.85 1.21 17.84
C ALA A 11 -19.98 0.08 16.80
N ILE A 12 -21.02 -0.75 16.92
CA ILE A 12 -21.31 -1.83 15.96
C ILE A 12 -21.67 -1.24 14.58
N ALA A 13 -22.57 -0.26 14.52
CA ALA A 13 -22.92 0.42 13.28
C ALA A 13 -21.71 1.10 12.62
N ASN A 14 -20.82 1.71 13.41
CA ASN A 14 -19.58 2.30 12.90
C ASN A 14 -18.62 1.24 12.36
N ARG A 15 -18.49 0.08 13.01
CA ARG A 15 -17.69 -1.04 12.48
C ARG A 15 -18.28 -1.61 11.20
N ILE A 16 -19.59 -1.81 11.14
CA ILE A 16 -20.26 -2.28 9.92
C ILE A 16 -20.07 -1.27 8.79
N LYS A 17 -20.20 0.03 9.05
CA LYS A 17 -19.92 1.09 8.06
C LYS A 17 -18.45 1.18 7.65
N ALA A 18 -17.54 0.73 8.51
CA ALA A 18 -16.11 0.57 8.22
C ALA A 18 -15.79 -0.81 7.59
N LYS A 19 -16.76 -1.73 7.47
CA LYS A 19 -16.59 -3.01 6.77
C LYS A 19 -16.86 -2.80 5.28
N GLY A 20 -15.81 -2.42 4.57
CA GLY A 20 -15.77 -2.27 3.11
C GLY A 20 -14.59 -1.40 2.73
N LEU A 21 -13.90 -1.72 1.64
CA LEU A 21 -12.92 -0.79 1.07
C LEU A 21 -13.67 0.47 0.65
N GLN A 22 -13.59 1.52 1.46
CA GLN A 22 -14.03 2.85 1.06
C GLN A 22 -13.09 3.36 -0.04
N LYS A 23 -13.56 4.30 -0.86
CA LYS A 23 -12.73 4.84 -1.95
C LYS A 23 -11.43 5.39 -1.37
N LEU A 24 -10.30 4.87 -1.83
CA LEU A 24 -8.95 5.29 -1.42
C LEU A 24 -8.72 6.80 -1.61
N ARG A 25 -9.47 7.43 -2.51
CA ARG A 25 -9.45 8.88 -2.75
C ARG A 25 -9.71 9.73 -1.49
N TRP A 26 -10.34 9.17 -0.46
CA TRP A 26 -10.65 9.86 0.80
C TRP A 26 -9.80 9.38 1.99
N TYR A 27 -8.66 8.74 1.73
CA TYR A 27 -7.71 8.33 2.76
C TYR A 27 -6.57 9.34 2.88
N CYS A 28 -6.19 9.69 4.11
CA CYS A 28 -5.01 10.49 4.38
C CYS A 28 -3.88 9.58 4.89
N GLN A 29 -2.83 9.38 4.09
CA GLN A 29 -1.66 8.58 4.51
C GLN A 29 -0.93 9.23 5.69
N MET A 30 -0.78 10.55 5.65
CA MET A 30 -0.10 11.32 6.68
C MET A 30 -0.71 11.11 8.07
N CYS A 31 -2.04 11.07 8.13
CA CYS A 31 -2.80 10.84 9.35
C CYS A 31 -3.24 9.38 9.55
N GLN A 32 -2.87 8.48 8.63
CA GLN A 32 -3.37 7.10 8.51
C GLN A 32 -4.89 7.00 8.71
N LYS A 33 -5.64 7.91 8.09
CA LYS A 33 -7.06 8.12 8.37
C LYS A 33 -7.94 7.97 7.14
N GLN A 34 -8.82 6.97 7.18
CA GLN A 34 -9.89 6.83 6.19
C GLN A 34 -11.04 7.80 6.51
N CYS A 35 -11.36 8.68 5.57
CA CYS A 35 -12.56 9.51 5.59
C CYS A 35 -13.67 8.86 4.74
N ARG A 36 -14.92 9.08 5.14
CA ARG A 36 -16.08 8.41 4.55
C ARG A 36 -16.42 8.92 3.14
N ASP A 37 -16.29 10.22 2.96
CA ASP A 37 -16.71 10.94 1.77
C ASP A 37 -15.84 12.19 1.57
N GLU A 38 -16.12 12.91 0.47
CA GLU A 38 -15.39 14.11 0.08
C GLU A 38 -15.44 15.18 1.17
N ASN A 39 -16.62 15.39 1.76
CA ASN A 39 -16.81 16.43 2.75
C ASN A 39 -16.04 16.09 4.03
N GLY A 40 -16.11 14.83 4.49
CA GLY A 40 -15.32 14.34 5.61
C GLY A 40 -13.83 14.50 5.39
N PHE A 41 -13.34 14.23 4.17
CA PHE A 41 -11.93 14.44 3.82
C PHE A 41 -11.55 15.93 3.84
N LYS A 42 -12.38 16.82 3.27
CA LYS A 42 -12.16 18.27 3.33
C LYS A 42 -12.10 18.79 4.77
N CYS A 43 -13.08 18.41 5.61
CA CYS A 43 -13.09 18.74 7.03
C CYS A 43 -11.84 18.21 7.75
N HIS A 44 -11.38 17.01 7.40
CA HIS A 44 -10.15 16.45 7.95
C HIS A 44 -8.92 17.28 7.57
N CYS A 45 -8.76 17.66 6.30
CA CYS A 45 -7.64 18.48 5.84
C CYS A 45 -7.61 19.87 6.49
N MET A 46 -8.78 20.42 6.83
CA MET A 46 -8.89 21.70 7.55
C MET A 46 -8.68 21.59 9.06
N SER A 47 -8.63 20.38 9.62
CA SER A 47 -8.49 20.18 11.06
C SER A 47 -7.09 20.53 11.57
N GLU A 48 -7.02 21.11 12.77
CA GLU A 48 -5.75 21.49 13.42
C GLU A 48 -4.80 20.29 13.57
N SER A 49 -5.33 19.11 13.89
CA SER A 49 -4.53 17.87 14.00
C SER A 49 -3.83 17.52 12.69
N HIS A 50 -4.53 17.64 11.56
CA HIS A 50 -3.94 17.41 10.24
C HIS A 50 -2.90 18.49 9.92
N GLN A 51 -3.21 19.77 10.17
CA GLN A 51 -2.29 20.88 9.91
C GLN A 51 -0.99 20.78 10.70
N ARG A 52 -1.06 20.43 12.00
CA ARG A 52 0.13 20.20 12.83
C ARG A 52 0.98 19.05 12.28
N GLN A 53 0.36 17.96 11.88
CA GLN A 53 1.07 16.86 11.22
C GLN A 53 1.75 17.32 9.92
N MET A 54 1.03 18.07 9.08
CA MET A 54 1.61 18.63 7.85
C MET A 54 2.81 19.55 8.10
N GLN A 55 2.81 20.32 9.20
CA GLN A 55 3.97 21.13 9.59
C GLN A 55 5.18 20.26 9.95
N VAL A 56 4.96 19.17 10.70
CA VAL A 56 6.02 18.20 11.02
C VAL A 56 6.57 17.55 9.75
N PHE A 57 5.69 17.14 8.82
CA PHE A 57 6.10 16.56 7.54
C PHE A 57 6.86 17.56 6.67
N GLY A 58 6.43 18.83 6.66
CA GLY A 58 7.08 19.91 5.90
C GLY A 58 8.53 20.17 6.30
N GLN A 59 8.94 19.75 7.51
CA GLN A 59 10.33 19.89 7.95
C GLN A 59 11.27 18.89 7.25
N ASN A 60 10.79 17.71 6.87
CA ASN A 60 11.59 16.64 6.26
C ASN A 60 10.82 15.82 5.21
N PRO A 61 10.29 16.45 4.15
CA PRO A 61 9.41 15.78 3.18
C PRO A 61 10.10 14.61 2.48
N THR A 62 11.38 14.77 2.13
CA THR A 62 12.16 13.73 1.44
C THR A 62 12.28 12.46 2.27
N ARG A 63 12.57 12.57 3.57
CA ARG A 63 12.71 11.41 4.46
C ARG A 63 11.42 10.60 4.56
N ILE A 64 10.29 11.31 4.64
CA ILE A 64 8.97 10.71 4.82
C ILE A 64 8.53 10.00 3.53
N ILE A 65 8.70 10.65 2.38
CA ILE A 65 8.41 10.04 1.07
C ILE A 65 9.30 8.83 0.83
N SER A 66 10.60 8.90 1.16
CA SER A 66 11.49 7.75 1.07
C SER A 66 11.03 6.60 1.95
N GLY A 67 10.66 6.86 3.22
CA GLY A 67 10.14 5.83 4.12
C GLY A 67 8.89 5.14 3.59
N TYR A 68 7.90 5.90 3.11
CA TYR A 68 6.71 5.30 2.48
C TYR A 68 7.04 4.56 1.18
N SER A 69 8.03 5.02 0.41
CA SER A 69 8.44 4.35 -0.81
C SER A 69 9.10 3.00 -0.51
N GLU A 70 9.96 2.94 0.50
CA GLU A 70 10.62 1.71 0.96
C GLU A 70 9.59 0.71 1.51
N GLU A 71 8.66 1.17 2.34
CA GLU A 71 7.58 0.34 2.89
C GLU A 71 6.66 -0.20 1.79
N PHE A 72 6.22 0.66 0.87
CA PHE A 72 5.40 0.28 -0.29
C PHE A 72 6.09 -0.79 -1.15
N GLU A 73 7.36 -0.57 -1.46
CA GLU A 73 8.15 -1.50 -2.25
C GLU A 73 8.31 -2.86 -1.54
N SER A 74 8.66 -2.84 -0.26
CA SER A 74 8.82 -4.05 0.54
C SER A 74 7.53 -4.86 0.59
N MET A 75 6.41 -4.22 0.95
CA MET A 75 5.12 -4.91 1.04
C MET A 75 4.63 -5.43 -0.32
N PHE A 76 4.85 -4.66 -1.40
CA PHE A 76 4.47 -5.11 -2.74
C PHE A 76 5.28 -6.35 -3.16
N LEU A 77 6.59 -6.36 -2.92
CA LEU A 77 7.45 -7.51 -3.23
C LEU A 77 7.17 -8.71 -2.32
N GLU A 78 6.84 -8.49 -1.05
CA GLU A 78 6.41 -9.55 -0.13
C GLU A 78 5.11 -10.20 -0.61
N HIS A 79 4.11 -9.40 -1.01
CA HIS A 79 2.88 -9.90 -1.60
C HIS A 79 3.15 -10.72 -2.85
N MET A 80 4.04 -10.21 -3.71
CA MET A 80 4.48 -10.92 -4.91
C MET A 80 5.13 -12.26 -4.55
N LYS A 81 6.14 -12.28 -3.67
CA LYS A 81 6.86 -13.48 -3.24
C LYS A 81 5.92 -14.52 -2.64
N ARG A 82 4.91 -14.11 -1.87
CA ARG A 82 3.95 -15.02 -1.23
C ARG A 82 2.91 -15.58 -2.19
N SER A 83 2.36 -14.75 -3.07
CA SER A 83 1.18 -15.13 -3.89
C SER A 83 1.52 -15.52 -5.32
N HIS A 84 2.65 -15.05 -5.88
CA HIS A 84 2.96 -15.13 -7.31
C HIS A 84 4.43 -15.48 -7.61
N ARG A 85 5.15 -16.13 -6.68
CA ARG A 85 6.60 -16.40 -6.74
C ARG A 85 7.10 -16.89 -8.11
N PHE A 86 6.41 -17.84 -8.72
CA PHE A 86 6.83 -18.48 -9.97
C PHE A 86 5.92 -18.12 -11.16
N SER A 87 5.02 -17.16 -10.97
CA SER A 87 3.98 -16.84 -11.93
C SER A 87 4.31 -15.57 -12.72
N ARG A 88 3.96 -15.60 -14.00
CA ARG A 88 3.87 -14.40 -14.83
C ARG A 88 2.46 -13.83 -14.72
N ILE A 89 2.33 -12.64 -14.16
CA ILE A 89 1.04 -12.02 -13.85
C ILE A 89 1.01 -10.56 -14.29
N ALA A 90 -0.18 -10.06 -14.63
CA ALA A 90 -0.36 -8.65 -14.95
C ALA A 90 -0.13 -7.78 -13.70
N ALA A 91 0.65 -6.72 -13.83
CA ALA A 91 0.99 -5.84 -12.70
C ALA A 91 -0.26 -5.20 -12.07
N THR A 92 -1.29 -4.92 -12.87
CA THR A 92 -2.56 -4.37 -12.38
C THR A 92 -3.30 -5.33 -11.47
N VAL A 93 -3.21 -6.64 -11.71
CA VAL A 93 -3.83 -7.66 -10.85
C VAL A 93 -3.13 -7.68 -9.49
N VAL A 94 -1.80 -7.76 -9.49
CA VAL A 94 -1.00 -7.75 -8.26
C VAL A 94 -1.23 -6.47 -7.46
N TYR A 95 -1.29 -5.31 -8.14
CA TYR A 95 -1.58 -4.04 -7.47
C TYR A 95 -2.99 -4.01 -6.85
N ASN A 96 -4.00 -4.51 -7.54
CA ASN A 96 -5.36 -4.58 -7.02
C ASN A 96 -5.49 -5.51 -5.80
N GLU A 97 -4.75 -6.62 -5.78
CA GLU A 97 -4.64 -7.50 -4.62
C GLU A 97 -3.90 -6.83 -3.47
N TYR A 98 -2.79 -6.15 -3.75
CA TYR A 98 -2.02 -5.41 -2.75
C TYR A 98 -2.87 -4.35 -2.03
N ILE A 99 -3.63 -3.53 -2.78
CA ILE A 99 -4.48 -2.49 -2.20
C ILE A 99 -5.73 -3.05 -1.51
N SER A 100 -6.00 -4.37 -1.60
CA SER A 100 -7.12 -5.00 -0.90
C SER A 100 -6.87 -5.13 0.61
N ASP A 101 -5.59 -5.11 1.03
CA ASP A 101 -5.23 -4.93 2.44
C ASP A 101 -5.61 -3.52 2.90
N ARG A 102 -6.10 -3.34 4.12
CA ARG A 102 -6.45 -2.01 4.65
C ARG A 102 -5.25 -1.21 5.15
N ASN A 103 -4.16 -1.89 5.45
CA ASN A 103 -2.96 -1.31 6.02
C ASN A 103 -1.87 -1.09 4.97
N HIS A 104 -2.20 -1.21 3.68
CA HIS A 104 -1.26 -0.94 2.60
C HIS A 104 -0.87 0.54 2.56
N VAL A 105 0.36 0.82 2.14
CA VAL A 105 0.78 2.18 1.80
C VAL A 105 0.17 2.56 0.46
N HIS A 106 -0.48 3.72 0.40
CA HIS A 106 -1.04 4.23 -0.86
C HIS A 106 0.08 4.73 -1.78
N MET A 107 0.06 4.31 -3.05
CA MET A 107 1.07 4.69 -4.06
C MET A 107 1.26 6.21 -4.18
N ASN A 108 0.19 7.00 -4.08
CA ASN A 108 0.23 8.47 -4.13
C ASN A 108 1.08 9.12 -3.01
N SER A 109 1.47 8.35 -1.99
CA SER A 109 2.30 8.81 -0.88
C SER A 109 3.78 8.45 -1.06
N THR A 110 4.11 7.81 -2.18
CA THR A 110 5.46 7.37 -2.53
C THR A 110 6.06 8.28 -3.60
N LYS A 111 7.32 8.05 -3.95
CA LYS A 111 7.98 8.72 -5.07
C LYS A 111 7.43 8.34 -6.45
N TRP A 112 6.63 7.26 -6.55
CA TRP A 112 6.07 6.79 -7.81
C TRP A 112 4.64 7.28 -7.99
N THR A 113 4.40 7.98 -9.09
CA THR A 113 3.09 8.59 -9.38
C THR A 113 2.15 7.64 -10.12
N THR A 114 2.71 6.62 -10.78
CA THR A 114 1.96 5.64 -11.55
C THR A 114 2.51 4.23 -11.35
N LEU A 115 1.63 3.22 -11.50
CA LEU A 115 2.03 1.81 -11.41
C LEU A 115 3.11 1.48 -12.45
N THR A 116 3.00 2.04 -13.66
CA THR A 116 3.97 1.84 -14.73
C THR A 116 5.37 2.32 -14.33
N GLU A 117 5.46 3.50 -13.71
CA GLU A 117 6.73 4.05 -13.23
C GLU A 117 7.36 3.15 -12.17
N PHE A 118 6.55 2.70 -11.21
CA PHE A 118 6.98 1.78 -10.15
C PHE A 118 7.48 0.44 -10.71
N ILE A 119 6.73 -0.19 -11.61
CA ILE A 119 7.12 -1.47 -12.21
C ILE A 119 8.40 -1.32 -13.05
N LYS A 120 8.53 -0.25 -13.83
CA LYS A 120 9.77 0.04 -14.57
C LYS A 120 10.97 0.20 -13.63
N TYR A 121 10.78 0.84 -12.48
CA TYR A 121 11.81 0.93 -11.45
C TYR A 121 12.21 -0.45 -10.92
N LEU A 122 11.24 -1.31 -10.56
CA LEU A 122 11.52 -2.66 -10.07
C LEU A 122 12.24 -3.54 -11.10
N GLY A 123 11.93 -3.35 -12.38
CA GLY A 123 12.63 -3.98 -13.50
C GLY A 123 14.10 -3.56 -13.58
N LYS A 124 14.37 -2.24 -13.48
CA LYS A 124 15.73 -1.70 -13.47
C LYS A 124 16.52 -2.12 -12.23
N ALA A 125 15.85 -2.26 -11.09
CA ALA A 125 16.44 -2.72 -9.84
C ALA A 125 16.73 -4.23 -9.82
N GLY A 126 16.32 -4.98 -10.85
CA GLY A 126 16.54 -6.43 -10.93
C GLY A 126 15.69 -7.25 -9.95
N LYS A 127 14.62 -6.66 -9.40
CA LYS A 127 13.73 -7.33 -8.43
C LYS A 127 12.60 -8.09 -9.11
N LEU A 128 12.14 -7.58 -10.26
CA LEU A 128 11.12 -8.20 -11.10
C LEU A 128 11.61 -8.27 -12.54
N LYS A 129 11.27 -9.34 -13.25
CA LYS A 129 11.31 -9.35 -14.71
C LYS A 129 10.05 -8.67 -15.22
N VAL A 130 10.21 -7.65 -16.06
CA VAL A 130 9.11 -6.81 -16.54
C VAL A 130 8.98 -6.93 -18.06
N GLU A 131 7.76 -7.16 -18.53
CA GLU A 131 7.45 -7.32 -19.95
C GLU A 131 6.25 -6.44 -20.34
N GLU A 132 6.43 -5.59 -21.36
CA GLU A 132 5.34 -4.81 -21.93
C GLU A 132 4.65 -5.62 -23.04
N THR A 133 3.33 -5.69 -22.98
CA THR A 133 2.52 -6.36 -24.00
C THR A 133 1.37 -5.44 -24.43
N PRO A 134 0.69 -5.72 -25.56
CA PRO A 134 -0.53 -4.98 -25.94
C PRO A 134 -1.65 -5.05 -24.89
N LYS A 135 -1.62 -6.04 -23.99
CA LYS A 135 -2.60 -6.21 -22.90
C LYS A 135 -2.17 -5.49 -21.60
N GLY A 136 -1.02 -4.81 -21.60
CA GLY A 136 -0.44 -4.12 -20.43
C GLY A 136 0.86 -4.73 -19.94
N TRP A 137 1.25 -4.35 -18.72
CA TRP A 137 2.51 -4.74 -18.08
C TRP A 137 2.38 -6.07 -17.35
N PHE A 138 3.27 -7.01 -17.66
CA PHE A 138 3.40 -8.28 -16.97
C PHE A 138 4.70 -8.31 -16.17
N ILE A 139 4.64 -8.96 -15.01
CA ILE A 139 5.74 -9.09 -14.07
C ILE A 139 5.93 -10.53 -13.61
N THR A 140 7.18 -10.88 -13.33
CA THR A 140 7.60 -12.15 -12.72
C THR A 140 8.65 -11.86 -11.67
N TYR A 141 8.59 -12.56 -10.53
CA TYR A 141 9.52 -12.35 -9.43
C TYR A 141 10.88 -12.87 -9.82
N ILE A 142 11.93 -12.15 -9.43
CA ILE A 142 13.28 -12.67 -9.53
C ILE A 142 13.66 -13.13 -8.12
N ASP A 143 13.66 -14.44 -7.93
CA ASP A 143 14.10 -15.06 -6.70
C ASP A 143 15.63 -15.07 -6.70
N ASN A 144 16.23 -14.06 -6.08
CA ASN A 144 17.68 -14.00 -5.84
C ASN A 144 18.10 -14.81 -4.61
N ASP A 145 17.17 -15.55 -4.02
CA ASP A 145 17.36 -16.34 -2.81
C ASP A 145 17.85 -17.73 -3.22
N SER A 146 19.14 -17.81 -3.55
CA SER A 146 19.86 -19.08 -3.68
C SER A 146 20.20 -19.69 -2.30
N ASP A 147 19.30 -19.56 -1.31
CA ASP A 147 19.51 -20.00 0.09
C ASP A 147 18.27 -20.72 0.65
N SER A 148 17.59 -21.54 -0.16
CA SER A 148 16.47 -22.38 0.31
C SER A 148 16.41 -23.77 -0.35
N VAL A 149 17.54 -24.25 -0.88
CA VAL A 149 17.68 -25.63 -1.39
C VAL A 149 19.01 -26.23 -0.90
N GLN A 150 19.25 -26.19 0.41
CA GLN A 150 20.21 -27.06 1.07
C GLN A 150 19.61 -27.47 2.41
N GLY A 151 19.24 -28.75 2.56
CA GLY A 151 18.87 -29.30 3.86
C GLY A 151 17.63 -30.20 3.93
N GLU A 152 17.34 -31.01 2.91
CA GLU A 152 16.55 -32.25 3.08
C GLU A 152 17.10 -33.32 2.13
N ASP A 153 18.36 -33.71 2.35
CA ASP A 153 18.95 -34.96 1.86
C ASP A 153 20.16 -35.28 2.78
N GLU A 154 19.89 -35.51 4.08
CA GLU A 154 20.81 -36.26 4.94
C GLU A 154 20.00 -37.26 5.80
N GLU A 155 20.23 -38.53 5.45
CA GLU A 155 19.97 -39.82 6.14
C GLU A 155 18.56 -40.46 6.13
#